data_AF-A0A960YB09-F1
#
_entry.id   AF-A0A960YB09-F1
#
_cell.length_a   1.000
_cell.length_b   1.000
_cell.length_c   1.000
_cell.angle_alpha   90.00
_cell.angle_beta   90.00
_cell.angle_gamma   90.00
#
_symmetry.space_group_name_H-M   'P 1'
#
loop_
_entity.id
_entity.type
_entity.pdbx_description
1 polymer ?
#
loop_
_entity_poly.entity_id
_entity_poly.type
_entity_poly.pdbx_seq_one_letter_code
_entity_poly.pdbx_strand_id
1 'polypeptide(L)'
;MFFRKALISILVLFTFYNCFRSFRPAENVKEKYTLMVYMVGSDLESDPAHGGAATRDIKEMQAIGSTPNMNVIVATGGAKQWKDPEIDPTKIQRWYITNGGKKKLDDGEGNNMAQTDTLYKFILYSMEKYPAYKYGLILWNHGAGSIDGYGFDENNGEQSLKLYHIRDALDIIKKKTGRTMEFVGFDACLMANLE
;
A
#
# COMPACT_ATOMS: atom_id res chain seq x y z
N MET A 1 5.78 -50.03 -42.85
CA MET A 1 6.92 -49.25 -42.31
C MET A 1 6.62 -47.75 -42.36
N PHE A 2 5.61 -47.24 -41.65
CA PHE A 2 5.35 -45.80 -41.50
C PHE A 2 4.28 -45.63 -40.41
N PHE A 3 4.65 -45.51 -39.13
CA PHE A 3 3.82 -44.98 -38.03
C PHE A 3 4.56 -45.27 -36.71
N ARG A 4 5.65 -44.54 -36.43
CA ARG A 4 6.25 -44.55 -35.07
C ARG A 4 7.20 -43.39 -34.73
N LYS A 5 7.34 -42.37 -35.60
CA LYS A 5 8.28 -41.26 -35.37
C LYS A 5 7.65 -39.90 -35.04
N ALA A 6 6.31 -39.77 -35.02
CA ALA A 6 5.64 -38.47 -34.89
C ALA A 6 5.25 -38.05 -33.46
N LEU A 7 5.26 -38.96 -32.46
CA LEU A 7 4.78 -38.62 -31.11
C LEU A 7 5.84 -38.04 -30.16
N ILE A 8 7.14 -38.20 -30.45
CA ILE A 8 8.21 -37.74 -29.56
C ILE A 8 8.49 -36.23 -29.74
N SER A 9 8.22 -35.66 -30.91
CA SER A 9 8.47 -34.23 -31.17
C SER A 9 7.43 -33.28 -30.57
N ILE A 10 6.20 -33.75 -30.29
CA ILE A 10 5.15 -32.90 -29.71
C ILE A 10 5.29 -32.81 -28.18
N LEU A 11 5.83 -33.84 -27.52
CA LEU A 11 6.04 -33.85 -26.07
C LEU A 11 7.19 -32.94 -25.62
N VAL A 12 8.20 -32.72 -26.48
CA VAL A 12 9.33 -31.81 -26.21
C VAL A 12 8.94 -30.34 -26.39
N LEU A 13 7.93 -30.03 -27.21
CA LEU A 13 7.41 -28.67 -27.36
C LEU A 13 6.54 -28.21 -26.18
N PHE A 14 5.92 -29.14 -25.44
CA PHE A 14 5.12 -28.83 -24.25
C PHE A 14 5.94 -28.62 -22.97
N THR A 15 7.13 -29.20 -22.87
CA THR A 15 8.04 -28.97 -21.74
C THR A 15 8.77 -27.63 -21.83
N PHE A 16 8.98 -27.09 -23.04
CA PHE A 16 9.52 -25.75 -23.22
C PHE A 16 8.48 -24.63 -23.01
N TYR A 17 7.20 -24.87 -23.29
CA TYR A 17 6.15 -23.86 -23.06
C TYR A 17 5.89 -23.57 -21.57
N ASN A 18 6.12 -24.54 -20.68
CA ASN A 18 6.03 -24.32 -19.23
C ASN A 18 7.32 -23.75 -18.62
N CYS A 19 8.43 -23.74 -19.37
CA CYS A 19 9.72 -23.17 -18.95
C CYS A 19 9.89 -21.69 -19.38
N PHE A 20 8.90 -21.12 -20.07
CA PHE A 20 8.77 -19.67 -20.29
C PHE A 20 7.70 -19.06 -19.39
N ARG A 21 7.61 -19.55 -18.14
CA ARG A 21 6.97 -18.77 -17.08
C ARG A 21 7.93 -17.64 -16.74
N SER A 22 7.76 -16.52 -17.45
CA SER A 22 8.35 -15.21 -17.18
C SER A 22 9.68 -15.27 -16.41
N PHE A 23 10.79 -15.36 -17.13
CA PHE A 23 12.06 -14.90 -16.58
C PHE A 23 11.93 -13.38 -16.39
N ARG A 24 11.28 -12.98 -15.29
CA ARG A 24 11.49 -11.65 -14.73
C ARG A 24 12.97 -11.64 -14.37
N PRO A 25 13.77 -10.70 -14.89
CA PRO A 25 15.14 -10.55 -14.38
C PRO A 25 15.04 -10.52 -12.86
N ALA A 26 15.93 -11.24 -12.17
CA ALA A 26 15.97 -11.22 -10.71
C ALA A 26 16.02 -9.75 -10.29
N GLU A 27 14.90 -9.24 -9.78
CA GLU A 27 14.81 -7.87 -9.35
C GLU A 27 15.92 -7.72 -8.32
N ASN A 28 16.85 -6.80 -8.52
CA ASN A 28 17.98 -6.66 -7.63
C ASN A 28 17.46 -6.05 -6.33
N VAL A 29 16.88 -6.90 -5.48
CA VAL A 29 16.23 -6.52 -4.22
C VAL A 29 17.21 -5.71 -3.38
N LYS A 30 18.51 -5.95 -3.54
CA LYS A 30 19.63 -5.39 -2.77
C LYS A 30 19.67 -3.86 -2.70
N GLU A 31 18.94 -3.14 -3.55
CA GLU A 31 18.82 -1.67 -3.50
C GLU A 31 17.38 -1.16 -3.65
N LYS A 32 16.40 -2.06 -3.73
CA LYS A 32 15.00 -1.69 -3.97
C LYS A 32 14.36 -1.15 -2.69
N TYR A 33 13.53 -0.13 -2.85
CA TYR A 33 12.68 0.42 -1.79
C TYR A 33 11.20 0.08 -2.05
N THR A 34 10.44 -0.08 -0.97
CA THR A 34 8.97 -0.05 -1.01
C THR A 34 8.50 1.08 -0.11
N LEU A 35 7.94 2.12 -0.73
CA LEU A 35 7.26 3.21 -0.07
C LEU A 35 5.79 2.84 0.11
N MET A 36 5.34 2.82 1.35
CA MET A 36 3.96 2.57 1.74
C MET A 36 3.34 3.90 2.16
N VAL A 37 2.18 4.24 1.59
CA VAL A 37 1.41 5.43 1.98
C VAL A 37 0.07 4.94 2.51
N TYR A 38 -0.15 5.13 3.81
CA TYR A 38 -1.42 4.81 4.45
C TYR A 38 -2.25 6.08 4.52
N MET A 39 -3.25 6.18 3.66
CA MET A 39 -4.00 7.41 3.42
C MET A 39 -5.41 7.29 3.99
N VAL A 40 -5.60 7.81 5.21
CA VAL A 40 -6.94 8.01 5.75
C VAL A 40 -7.48 9.24 5.04
N GLY A 41 -8.59 9.12 4.32
CA GLY A 41 -9.08 10.20 3.48
C GLY A 41 -9.71 11.35 4.28
N SER A 42 -10.48 11.02 5.32
CA SER A 42 -11.30 11.93 6.14
C SER A 42 -12.12 12.96 5.33
N ASP A 43 -12.55 14.01 5.99
CA ASP A 43 -13.03 15.25 5.39
C ASP A 43 -12.02 15.95 4.44
N LEU A 44 -10.71 15.72 4.58
CA LEU A 44 -9.70 16.23 3.62
C LEU A 44 -9.94 15.69 2.21
N GLU A 45 -10.56 14.52 2.12
CA GLU A 45 -11.01 13.93 0.87
C GLU A 45 -12.51 14.21 0.60
N SER A 46 -13.37 14.02 1.59
CA SER A 46 -14.82 13.99 1.37
C SER A 46 -15.48 15.36 1.28
N ASP A 47 -14.89 16.42 1.86
CA ASP A 47 -15.51 17.75 1.92
C ASP A 47 -15.93 18.23 0.51
N PRO A 48 -17.20 18.64 0.32
CA PRO A 48 -17.72 18.98 -1.00
C PRO A 48 -17.13 20.27 -1.57
N ALA A 49 -16.71 21.22 -0.71
CA ALA A 49 -16.19 22.52 -1.11
C ALA A 49 -14.65 22.53 -1.24
N HIS A 50 -13.94 21.83 -0.35
CA HIS A 50 -12.48 21.91 -0.22
C HIS A 50 -11.75 20.56 -0.21
N GLY A 51 -12.49 19.45 -0.29
CA GLY A 51 -11.92 18.10 -0.24
C GLY A 51 -11.09 17.72 -1.49
N GLY A 52 -10.77 16.44 -1.62
CA GLY A 52 -9.98 15.88 -2.70
C GLY A 52 -8.47 15.97 -2.52
N ALA A 53 -7.96 16.29 -1.32
CA ALA A 53 -6.53 16.40 -1.08
C ALA A 53 -5.81 15.06 -1.28
N ALA A 54 -6.34 13.98 -0.69
CA ALA A 54 -5.83 12.63 -0.89
C ALA A 54 -5.82 12.23 -2.38
N THR A 55 -6.91 12.50 -3.11
CA THR A 55 -6.98 12.28 -4.56
C THR A 55 -5.92 13.09 -5.34
N ARG A 56 -5.65 14.34 -4.96
CA ARG A 56 -4.62 15.17 -5.60
C ARG A 56 -3.22 14.59 -5.36
N ASP A 57 -2.89 14.22 -4.13
CA ASP A 57 -1.58 13.66 -3.80
C ASP A 57 -1.35 12.30 -4.46
N ILE A 58 -2.40 11.48 -4.60
CA ILE A 58 -2.32 10.26 -5.42
C ILE A 58 -1.96 10.60 -6.87
N LYS A 59 -2.56 11.63 -7.47
CA LYS A 59 -2.23 12.05 -8.85
C LYS A 59 -0.80 12.60 -8.97
N GLU A 60 -0.29 13.28 -7.95
CA GLU A 60 1.10 13.71 -7.91
C GLU A 60 2.06 12.51 -7.88
N MET A 61 1.77 11.49 -7.07
CA MET A 61 2.53 10.24 -7.08
C MET A 61 2.49 9.55 -8.45
N GLN A 62 1.37 9.64 -9.18
CA GLN A 62 1.21 9.08 -10.53
C GLN A 62 2.08 9.77 -11.59
N ALA A 63 2.60 10.97 -11.34
CA ALA A 63 3.48 11.65 -12.30
C ALA A 63 4.76 10.86 -12.61
N ILE A 64 5.23 10.06 -11.65
CA ILE A 64 6.37 9.14 -11.82
C ILE A 64 5.93 7.69 -11.63
N GLY A 65 5.14 7.43 -10.58
CA GLY A 65 4.73 6.09 -10.17
C GLY A 65 5.86 5.21 -9.67
N SER A 66 5.57 3.92 -9.54
CA SER A 66 6.57 2.91 -9.19
C SER A 66 7.59 2.71 -10.32
N THR A 67 8.83 2.42 -9.96
CA THR A 67 9.98 2.19 -10.85
C THR A 67 10.62 0.83 -10.56
N PRO A 68 11.60 0.37 -11.36
CA PRO A 68 12.33 -0.86 -11.04
C PRO A 68 12.99 -0.88 -9.65
N ASN A 69 13.34 0.30 -9.12
CA ASN A 69 14.02 0.44 -7.82
C ASN A 69 13.11 0.94 -6.69
N MET A 70 11.84 1.25 -6.97
CA MET A 70 10.89 1.77 -5.99
C MET A 70 9.48 1.25 -6.25
N ASN A 71 8.89 0.53 -5.29
CA ASN A 71 7.45 0.30 -5.28
C ASN A 71 6.76 1.42 -4.51
N VAL A 72 5.65 1.94 -5.01
CA VAL A 72 4.77 2.86 -4.28
C VAL A 72 3.42 2.19 -4.10
N ILE A 73 3.11 1.81 -2.86
CA ILE A 73 1.88 1.12 -2.47
C ILE A 73 1.05 2.06 -1.61
N VAL A 74 -0.20 2.28 -1.98
CA VAL A 74 -1.12 3.18 -1.27
C VAL A 74 -2.29 2.38 -0.71
N ALA A 75 -2.63 2.58 0.57
CA ALA A 75 -3.92 2.18 1.12
C ALA A 75 -4.84 3.39 1.22
N THR A 76 -6.10 3.24 0.80
CA THR A 76 -7.13 4.29 0.84
C THR A 76 -8.37 3.80 1.58
N GLY A 77 -9.04 4.70 2.29
CA GLY A 77 -10.29 4.46 3.01
C GLY A 77 -10.59 5.61 3.99
N GLY A 78 -11.55 5.43 4.89
CA GLY A 78 -11.81 6.38 5.99
C GLY A 78 -12.32 7.76 5.59
N ALA A 79 -12.93 7.89 4.41
CA ALA A 79 -13.65 9.07 3.96
C ALA A 79 -15.05 8.67 3.47
N LYS A 80 -16.06 9.50 3.77
CA LYS A 80 -17.45 9.23 3.34
C LYS A 80 -17.63 9.29 1.82
N GLN A 81 -16.75 10.01 1.14
CA GLN A 81 -16.72 10.12 -0.31
C GLN A 81 -15.28 10.30 -0.79
N TRP A 82 -14.97 9.73 -1.96
CA TRP A 82 -13.73 9.99 -2.70
C TRP A 82 -14.02 10.78 -3.98
N LYS A 83 -13.16 11.73 -4.32
CA LYS A 83 -13.18 12.47 -5.60
C LYS A 83 -12.62 11.62 -6.74
N ASP A 84 -11.77 10.65 -6.44
CA ASP A 84 -11.38 9.60 -7.38
C ASP A 84 -12.48 8.54 -7.46
N PRO A 85 -13.16 8.39 -8.61
CA PRO A 85 -14.32 7.51 -8.73
C PRO A 85 -13.96 6.01 -8.72
N GLU A 86 -12.68 5.65 -8.83
CA GLU A 86 -12.26 4.25 -8.73
C GLU A 86 -12.14 3.78 -7.28
N ILE A 87 -12.11 4.71 -6.31
CA ILE A 87 -11.98 4.40 -4.89
C ILE A 87 -13.37 4.25 -4.27
N ASP A 88 -13.62 3.08 -3.70
CA ASP A 88 -14.85 2.74 -2.99
C ASP A 88 -14.78 3.28 -1.56
N PRO A 89 -15.62 4.28 -1.18
CA PRO A 89 -15.57 4.89 0.15
C PRO A 89 -15.92 3.90 1.27
N THR A 90 -16.53 2.76 0.97
CA THR A 90 -16.95 1.77 1.98
C THR A 90 -15.88 0.75 2.33
N LYS A 91 -14.75 0.78 1.62
CA LYS A 91 -13.70 -0.24 1.72
C LYS A 91 -12.35 0.37 2.03
N ILE A 92 -11.48 -0.47 2.57
CA ILE A 92 -10.05 -0.22 2.54
C ILE A 92 -9.49 -0.86 1.28
N GLN A 93 -8.83 -0.09 0.43
CA GLN A 93 -8.33 -0.56 -0.86
C GLN A 93 -6.84 -0.35 -0.97
N ARG A 94 -6.14 -1.31 -1.58
CA ARG A 94 -4.69 -1.23 -1.80
C ARG A 94 -4.41 -1.04 -3.28
N TRP A 95 -3.47 -0.15 -3.56
CA TRP A 95 -3.16 0.31 -4.90
C TRP A 95 -1.66 0.25 -5.15
N TYR A 96 -1.31 -0.18 -6.36
CA TYR A 96 0.04 0.00 -6.89
C TYR A 96 0.03 1.23 -7.79
N ILE A 97 0.83 2.23 -7.44
CA ILE A 97 0.90 3.46 -8.22
C ILE A 97 1.78 3.25 -9.44
N THR A 98 1.28 3.63 -10.61
CA THR A 98 1.94 3.52 -11.91
C THR A 98 2.13 4.91 -12.51
N ASN A 99 3.03 5.04 -13.48
CA ASN A 99 3.11 6.27 -14.26
C ASN A 99 1.78 6.49 -15.00
N GLY A 100 1.11 7.61 -14.70
CA GLY A 100 -0.16 8.01 -15.29
C GLY A 100 -1.41 7.37 -14.68
N GLY A 101 -1.31 6.61 -13.58
CA GLY A 101 -2.49 6.01 -12.96
C GLY A 101 -2.21 5.07 -11.79
N LYS A 102 -3.21 4.30 -11.37
CA LYS A 102 -3.07 3.31 -10.30
C LYS A 102 -3.70 1.99 -10.72
N LYS A 103 -3.13 0.89 -10.21
CA LYS A 103 -3.72 -0.45 -10.36
C LYS A 103 -4.25 -0.91 -9.02
N LYS A 104 -5.55 -1.22 -8.96
CA LYS A 104 -6.14 -1.87 -7.80
C LYS A 104 -5.48 -3.22 -7.56
N LEU A 105 -5.06 -3.47 -6.33
CA LEU A 105 -4.44 -4.73 -5.93
C LEU A 105 -5.47 -5.65 -5.30
N ASP A 106 -6.16 -5.17 -4.28
CA ASP A 106 -7.29 -5.84 -3.64
C ASP A 106 -8.07 -4.87 -2.73
N ASP A 107 -9.12 -5.41 -2.12
CA ASP A 107 -9.77 -4.83 -0.95
C ASP A 107 -9.11 -5.44 0.30
N GLY A 108 -8.64 -4.61 1.22
CA GLY A 108 -8.14 -5.03 2.53
C GLY A 108 -9.27 -5.55 3.42
N GLU A 109 -8.88 -6.10 4.57
CA GLU A 109 -9.86 -6.56 5.56
C GLU A 109 -10.45 -5.38 6.35
N GLY A 110 -11.77 -5.38 6.54
CA GLY A 110 -12.49 -4.36 7.30
C GLY A 110 -12.68 -3.05 6.56
N ASN A 111 -13.17 -2.03 7.29
CA ASN A 111 -13.47 -0.69 6.79
C ASN A 111 -13.03 0.44 7.72
N ASN A 112 -12.33 0.12 8.82
CA ASN A 112 -11.84 1.09 9.80
C ASN A 112 -10.32 1.22 9.71
N MET A 113 -9.85 2.36 9.22
CA MET A 113 -8.45 2.70 9.09
C MET A 113 -7.79 3.13 10.40
N ALA A 114 -8.57 3.42 11.43
CA ALA A 114 -8.09 3.86 12.73
C ALA A 114 -7.73 2.71 13.69
N GLN A 115 -7.41 1.52 13.17
CA GLN A 115 -7.13 0.32 13.94
C GLN A 115 -5.68 -0.16 13.75
N THR A 116 -5.04 -0.57 14.84
CA THR A 116 -3.71 -1.23 14.82
C THR A 116 -3.69 -2.37 13.80
N ASP A 117 -4.76 -3.15 13.78
CA ASP A 117 -4.90 -4.32 12.90
C ASP A 117 -4.87 -3.96 11.42
N THR A 118 -5.58 -2.92 11.05
CA THR A 118 -5.63 -2.44 9.67
C THR A 118 -4.26 -1.95 9.21
N LEU A 119 -3.58 -1.15 10.05
CA LEU A 119 -2.26 -0.63 9.72
C LEU A 119 -1.22 -1.75 9.55
N TYR A 120 -1.11 -2.67 10.51
CA TYR A 120 -0.11 -3.75 10.36
C TYR A 120 -0.45 -4.67 9.18
N LYS A 121 -1.73 -4.97 8.90
CA LYS A 121 -2.10 -5.83 7.77
C LYS A 121 -1.74 -5.18 6.43
N PHE A 122 -1.87 -3.86 6.32
CA PHE A 122 -1.39 -3.12 5.15
C PHE A 122 0.13 -3.20 4.99
N ILE A 123 0.87 -2.97 6.07
CA ILE A 123 2.34 -3.02 6.04
C ILE A 123 2.82 -4.43 5.68
N LEU A 124 2.27 -5.45 6.33
CA LEU A 124 2.62 -6.85 6.11
C LEU A 124 2.36 -7.26 4.66
N TYR A 125 1.18 -6.93 4.14
CA TYR A 125 0.84 -7.17 2.74
C TYR A 125 1.84 -6.53 1.79
N SER A 126 2.19 -5.27 2.03
CA SER A 126 3.12 -4.54 1.17
C SER A 126 4.50 -5.18 1.18
N MET A 127 5.00 -5.62 2.35
CA MET A 127 6.26 -6.35 2.47
C MET A 127 6.23 -7.71 1.76
N GLU A 128 5.14 -8.45 1.86
CA GLU A 128 5.01 -9.79 1.26
C GLU A 128 4.83 -9.76 -0.26
N LYS A 129 4.04 -8.81 -0.78
CA LYS A 129 3.74 -8.70 -2.21
C LYS A 129 4.77 -7.88 -2.98
N TYR A 130 5.42 -6.93 -2.30
CA TYR A 130 6.40 -6.02 -2.88
C TYR A 130 7.68 -5.99 -2.04
N PRO A 131 8.41 -7.11 -1.99
CA PRO A 131 9.62 -7.21 -1.18
C PRO A 131 10.68 -6.22 -1.65
N ALA A 132 11.35 -5.62 -0.69
CA ALA A 132 12.37 -4.60 -0.89
C ALA A 132 13.47 -4.69 0.18
N TYR A 133 14.64 -4.12 -0.13
CA TYR A 133 15.73 -4.00 0.83
C TYR A 133 15.44 -2.98 1.93
N LYS A 134 14.69 -1.92 1.62
CA LYS A 134 14.26 -0.91 2.59
C LYS A 134 12.79 -0.58 2.44
N TYR A 135 12.17 -0.20 3.56
CA TYR A 135 10.74 0.10 3.64
C TYR A 135 10.54 1.47 4.26
N GLY A 136 9.79 2.34 3.59
CA GLY A 136 9.33 3.61 4.13
C GLY A 136 7.83 3.57 4.36
N LEU A 137 7.36 4.20 5.43
CA LEU A 137 5.94 4.36 5.71
C LEU A 137 5.61 5.85 5.81
N ILE A 138 4.61 6.31 5.06
CA ILE A 138 4.01 7.63 5.19
C ILE A 138 2.59 7.45 5.72
N LEU A 139 2.27 8.21 6.76
CA LEU A 139 0.97 8.32 7.39
C LEU A 139 0.40 9.69 6.98
N TRP A 140 -0.56 9.68 6.05
CA TRP A 140 -1.18 10.87 5.46
C TRP A 140 -2.61 11.07 5.96
N ASN A 141 -2.91 12.20 6.61
CA ASN A 141 -4.23 12.71 7.03
C ASN A 141 -4.07 13.98 7.90
N HIS A 142 -5.10 14.41 8.63
CA HIS A 142 -4.98 15.15 9.88
C HIS A 142 -4.10 14.45 10.92
N GLY A 143 -3.59 15.29 11.82
CA GLY A 143 -2.93 14.85 13.04
C GLY A 143 -3.22 15.83 14.18
N ALA A 144 -3.12 15.30 15.39
CA ALA A 144 -3.39 16.01 16.63
C ALA A 144 -2.38 15.62 17.73
N GLY A 145 -1.17 15.27 17.29
CA GLY A 145 -0.03 14.97 18.14
C GLY A 145 -0.23 13.81 19.10
N SER A 146 0.40 13.89 20.27
CA SER A 146 0.39 12.84 21.29
C SER A 146 -0.97 12.63 21.96
N ILE A 147 -1.82 13.67 21.95
CA ILE A 147 -3.14 13.66 22.59
C ILE A 147 -4.12 12.84 21.74
N ASP A 148 -4.30 13.26 20.49
CA ASP A 148 -5.34 12.68 19.64
C ASP A 148 -4.84 11.84 18.48
N GLY A 149 -3.54 11.79 18.24
CA GLY A 149 -2.92 10.87 17.28
C GLY A 149 -3.10 11.32 15.84
N TYR A 150 -3.22 10.33 14.96
CA TYR A 150 -3.16 10.50 13.51
C TYR A 150 -4.35 9.80 12.83
N GLY A 151 -4.83 10.32 11.71
CA GLY A 151 -5.71 9.57 10.80
C GLY A 151 -7.14 9.44 11.33
N PHE A 152 -7.95 10.49 11.17
CA PHE A 152 -9.34 10.55 11.62
C PHE A 152 -10.26 9.89 10.60
N ASP A 153 -10.73 8.68 10.90
CA ASP A 153 -11.58 7.89 10.02
C ASP A 153 -13.03 8.36 10.11
N GLU A 154 -13.46 9.11 9.09
CA GLU A 154 -14.78 9.73 9.01
C GLU A 154 -15.92 8.68 8.96
N ASN A 155 -15.65 7.49 8.43
CA ASN A 155 -16.63 6.41 8.32
C ASN A 155 -16.86 5.67 9.64
N ASN A 156 -15.97 5.86 10.62
CA ASN A 156 -15.97 5.15 11.89
C ASN A 156 -16.06 6.09 13.09
N GLY A 157 -16.65 7.27 12.90
CA GLY A 157 -16.90 8.24 13.96
C GLY A 157 -15.65 9.03 14.37
N GLU A 158 -14.83 9.41 13.39
CA GLU A 158 -13.58 10.18 13.60
C GLU A 158 -12.59 9.48 14.54
N GLN A 159 -12.63 8.15 14.59
CA GLN A 159 -11.62 7.38 15.31
C GLN A 159 -10.24 7.67 14.72
N SER A 160 -9.23 7.73 15.58
CA SER A 160 -7.85 7.98 15.19
C SER A 160 -6.87 6.94 15.72
N LEU A 161 -5.76 6.75 14.99
CA LEU A 161 -4.63 5.98 15.47
C LEU A 161 -3.85 6.79 16.50
N LYS A 162 -4.00 6.43 17.77
CA LYS A 162 -3.11 6.89 18.84
C LYS A 162 -1.68 6.37 18.61
N LEU A 163 -0.68 7.05 19.19
CA LEU A 163 0.73 6.68 19.02
C LEU A 163 1.02 5.22 19.41
N TYR A 164 0.37 4.70 20.45
CA TYR A 164 0.54 3.31 20.84
C TYR A 164 -0.02 2.32 19.81
N HIS A 165 -1.11 2.65 19.09
CA HIS A 165 -1.61 1.81 17.99
C HIS A 165 -0.56 1.68 16.88
N ILE A 166 0.10 2.80 16.52
CA ILE A 166 1.14 2.83 15.49
C ILE A 166 2.36 2.03 15.94
N ARG A 167 2.83 2.27 17.18
CA ARG A 167 3.93 1.50 17.78
C ARG A 167 3.63 0.00 17.77
N ASP A 168 2.46 -0.40 18.24
CA ASP A 168 2.08 -1.80 18.35
C ASP A 168 2.00 -2.47 16.97
N ALA A 169 1.51 -1.76 15.94
CA ALA A 169 1.53 -2.23 14.56
C ALA A 169 2.96 -2.49 14.05
N LEU A 170 3.90 -1.55 14.30
CA LEU A 170 5.30 -1.69 13.91
C LEU A 170 6.01 -2.82 14.69
N ASP A 171 5.69 -2.99 15.97
CA ASP A 171 6.21 -4.08 16.79
C ASP A 171 5.72 -5.46 16.30
N ILE A 172 4.45 -5.56 15.89
CA ILE A 172 3.90 -6.77 15.28
C ILE A 172 4.67 -7.11 13.99
N ILE A 173 4.92 -6.11 13.14
CA ILE A 173 5.70 -6.29 11.89
C ILE A 173 7.11 -6.77 12.20
N LYS A 174 7.80 -6.13 13.15
CA LYS A 174 9.14 -6.53 13.57
C LYS A 174 9.18 -7.97 14.09
N LYS A 175 8.21 -8.36 14.92
CA LYS A 175 8.09 -9.72 15.46
C LYS A 175 7.81 -10.76 14.38
N LYS A 176 6.94 -10.45 13.41
CA LYS A 176 6.53 -11.40 12.35
C LYS A 176 7.58 -11.56 11.24
N THR A 177 8.25 -10.48 10.87
CA THR A 177 9.10 -10.44 9.67
C THR A 177 10.60 -10.32 9.98
N GLY A 178 10.96 -9.91 11.19
CA GLY A 178 12.33 -9.52 11.55
C GLY A 178 12.78 -8.21 10.88
N ARG A 179 11.87 -7.46 10.23
CA ARG A 179 12.16 -6.22 9.50
C ARG A 179 11.61 -5.00 10.24
N THR A 180 12.27 -3.87 10.05
CA THR A 180 11.84 -2.55 10.55
C THR A 180 11.67 -1.58 9.38
N MET A 181 11.01 -0.45 9.65
CA MET A 181 11.00 0.67 8.70
C MET A 181 12.36 1.36 8.71
N GLU A 182 12.77 1.85 7.55
CA GLU A 182 13.89 2.80 7.40
C GLU A 182 13.48 4.18 7.94
N PHE A 183 12.24 4.58 7.65
CA PHE A 183 11.63 5.78 8.21
C PHE A 183 10.11 5.60 8.33
N VAL A 184 9.53 6.35 9.26
CA VAL A 184 8.09 6.60 9.36
C VAL A 184 7.92 8.11 9.29
N GLY A 185 7.23 8.58 8.26
CA GLY A 185 6.89 9.98 8.06
C GLY A 185 5.42 10.21 8.36
N PHE A 186 5.12 11.35 8.96
CA PHE A 186 3.76 11.83 9.15
C PHE A 186 3.55 13.03 8.22
N ASP A 187 2.72 12.84 7.21
CA ASP A 187 2.15 13.93 6.43
C ASP A 187 0.83 14.32 7.10
N ALA A 188 0.98 14.87 8.30
CA ALA A 188 -0.11 15.15 9.21
C ALA A 188 0.30 16.24 10.22
N CYS A 189 -0.70 17.04 10.61
CA CYS A 189 -0.49 18.14 11.54
C CYS A 189 0.00 17.67 12.91
N LEU A 190 0.87 18.46 13.55
CA LEU A 190 1.26 18.30 14.95
C LEU A 190 1.89 16.95 15.30
N MET A 191 2.50 16.21 14.37
CA MET A 191 3.09 14.89 14.66
C MET A 191 4.59 14.92 15.01
N ALA A 192 5.26 16.05 14.84
CA ALA A 192 6.68 16.23 15.16
C ALA A 192 6.89 16.63 16.64
N ASN A 193 6.43 15.78 17.57
CA ASN A 193 6.57 16.00 19.02
C ASN A 193 7.66 15.10 19.63
N LEU A 194 7.92 15.27 20.94
CA LEU A 194 8.94 14.52 21.69
C LEU A 194 8.42 13.19 22.25
N GLU A 195 7.13 13.15 22.62
CA GLU A 195 6.42 12.06 23.30
C GLU A 195 6.25 10.80 22.44
#